data_AF-A0A3N9XKV2-F1
#
_entry.id   AF-A0A3N9XKV2-F1
#
_cell.length_a   1.000
_cell.length_b   1.000
_cell.length_c   1.000
_cell.angle_alpha   90.00
_cell.angle_beta   90.00
_cell.angle_gamma   90.00
#
_symmetry.space_group_name_H-M   'P 1'
#
loop_
_entity.id
_entity.type
_entity.pdbx_description
1 polymer ?
#
loop_
_entity_poly.entity_id
_entity_poly.type
_entity_poly.pdbx_seq_one_letter_code
_entity_poly.pdbx_strand_id
1 'polypeptide(L)'
;MAREVAASLTRPGPLDLPPVVGLKEIVRMFDVKDNTPYQWRSKGVLPKEDGEVSNNPVWKVTTIYAFAEDTNRTIVWDPWNVLVEDEEAA
;
A
#
# COMPACT_ATOMS: atom_id res chain seq x y z
N MET A 1 -16.39 -1.16 -3.68
CA MET A 1 -15.28 -1.15 -2.72
C MET A 1 -15.57 -1.89 -1.41
N ALA A 2 -16.36 -1.39 -0.44
CA ALA A 2 -16.57 -2.09 0.85
C ALA A 2 -17.19 -3.50 0.75
N ARG A 3 -18.02 -3.72 -0.28
CA ARG A 3 -18.72 -5.00 -0.52
C ARG A 3 -17.78 -6.13 -0.98
N GLU A 4 -16.66 -5.77 -1.61
CA GLU A 4 -15.68 -6.73 -2.16
C GLU A 4 -14.72 -7.21 -1.07
N VAL A 5 -14.25 -6.28 -0.22
CA VAL A 5 -13.51 -6.60 1.00
C VAL A 5 -14.35 -7.48 1.93
N ALA A 6 -15.65 -7.18 2.10
CA ALA A 6 -16.56 -8.02 2.88
C ALA A 6 -16.79 -9.42 2.26
N ALA A 7 -16.77 -9.53 0.93
CA ALA A 7 -16.87 -10.81 0.22
C ALA A 7 -15.61 -11.67 0.41
N SER A 8 -14.42 -11.07 0.48
CA SER A 8 -13.17 -11.79 0.78
C SER A 8 -13.11 -12.27 2.24
N LEU A 9 -13.68 -11.53 3.19
CA LEU A 9 -13.78 -11.93 4.60
C LEU A 9 -14.78 -13.08 4.86
N THR A 10 -15.67 -13.38 3.91
CA THR A 10 -16.73 -14.40 4.05
C THR A 10 -16.47 -15.69 3.28
N ARG A 11 -15.39 -15.78 2.49
CA ARG A 11 -14.98 -17.04 1.84
C ARG A 11 -14.18 -17.91 2.81
N PRO A 12 -14.47 -19.23 2.91
CA PRO A 12 -13.61 -20.16 3.63
C PRO A 12 -12.30 -20.33 2.87
N GLY A 13 -11.23 -19.74 3.41
CA GLY A 13 -9.86 -19.74 2.93
C GLY A 13 -8.97 -18.99 3.93
N PRO A 14 -7.63 -19.00 3.79
CA PRO A 14 -6.79 -18.11 4.58
C PRO A 14 -7.33 -16.70 4.41
N LEU A 15 -7.58 -15.98 5.52
CA LEU A 15 -7.93 -14.57 5.46
C LEU A 15 -6.90 -13.91 4.56
N ASP A 16 -7.34 -13.35 3.43
CA ASP A 16 -6.52 -12.48 2.59
C ASP A 16 -6.28 -11.23 3.44
N LEU A 17 -5.28 -11.33 4.33
CA LEU A 17 -4.88 -10.26 5.22
C LEU A 17 -4.64 -9.05 4.32
N PRO A 18 -5.16 -7.87 4.66
CA PRO A 18 -4.88 -6.69 3.87
C PRO A 18 -3.36 -6.61 3.71
N PRO A 19 -2.85 -6.60 2.46
CA PRO A 19 -1.43 -6.68 2.27
C PRO A 19 -0.79 -5.49 2.97
N VAL A 20 0.24 -5.78 3.76
CA VAL A 20 1.07 -4.76 4.39
C VAL A 20 2.35 -4.65 3.60
N VAL A 21 2.88 -3.45 3.50
CA VAL A 21 4.12 -3.14 2.79
C VAL A 21 5.13 -2.55 3.74
N GLY A 22 6.37 -2.99 3.61
CA GLY A 22 7.52 -2.38 4.25
C GLY A 22 8.20 -1.35 3.36
N LEU A 23 9.28 -0.78 3.89
CA LEU A 23 10.05 0.26 3.19
C LEU A 23 10.59 -0.22 1.83
N LYS A 24 11.00 -1.49 1.71
CA LYS A 24 11.51 -2.06 0.45
C LYS A 24 10.43 -2.21 -0.61
N GLU A 25 9.20 -2.53 -0.22
CA GLU A 25 8.08 -2.55 -1.16
C GLU A 25 7.73 -1.12 -1.58
N ILE A 26 7.72 -0.16 -0.66
CA ILE A 26 7.50 1.26 -1.00
C ILE A 26 8.57 1.77 -1.99
N VAL A 27 9.83 1.36 -1.84
CA VAL A 27 10.89 1.64 -2.83
C VAL A 27 10.48 1.19 -4.23
N ARG A 28 9.98 -0.04 -4.36
CA ARG A 28 9.54 -0.61 -5.64
C ARG A 28 8.27 0.06 -6.15
N MET A 29 7.30 0.30 -5.27
CA MET A 29 6.03 0.93 -5.62
C MET A 29 6.22 2.29 -6.28
N PHE A 30 7.18 3.10 -5.80
CA PHE A 30 7.41 4.46 -6.32
C PHE A 30 8.63 4.59 -7.25
N ASP A 31 9.32 3.50 -7.58
CA ASP A 31 10.60 3.49 -8.32
C ASP A 31 11.60 4.54 -7.81
N VAL A 32 11.78 4.59 -6.50
CA VAL A 32 12.68 5.54 -5.83
C VAL A 32 13.95 4.86 -5.35
N LYS A 33 14.97 5.64 -4.98
CA LYS A 33 16.18 5.12 -4.34
C LYS A 33 15.86 4.48 -2.99
N ASP A 34 16.62 3.46 -2.58
CA ASP A 34 16.39 2.70 -1.33
C ASP A 34 16.24 3.58 -0.08
N ASN A 35 17.02 4.67 0.02
CA ASN A 35 16.99 5.58 1.17
C ASN A 35 15.80 6.55 1.15
N THR A 36 15.08 6.69 0.04
CA THR A 36 14.03 7.69 -0.12
C THR A 36 12.84 7.44 0.82
N PRO A 37 12.28 6.22 0.96
CA PRO A 37 11.21 5.96 1.92
C PRO A 37 11.64 6.11 3.38
N TYR A 38 12.90 5.78 3.70
CA TYR A 38 13.46 6.06 5.03
C TYR A 38 13.50 7.57 5.33
N GLN A 39 13.88 8.39 4.35
CA GLN A 39 13.86 9.84 4.47
C GLN A 39 12.44 10.39 4.59
N TRP A 40 11.49 9.88 3.82
CA TRP A 40 10.08 10.28 3.95
C TRP A 40 9.54 9.97 5.34
N ARG A 41 9.82 8.79 5.89
CA ARG A 41 9.46 8.44 7.27
C ARG A 41 10.13 9.38 8.27
N SER A 42 11.45 9.56 8.18
CA SER A 42 12.20 10.40 9.12
C SER A 42 11.79 11.88 9.10
N LYS A 43 11.27 12.36 7.96
CA LYS A 43 10.81 13.74 7.78
C LYS A 43 9.31 13.91 8.05
N GLY A 44 8.59 12.84 8.42
CA GLY A 44 7.14 12.86 8.62
C GLY A 44 6.33 13.10 7.35
N VAL A 45 6.93 12.84 6.18
CA VAL A 45 6.24 12.88 4.88
C VAL A 45 5.42 11.62 4.68
N LEU A 46 5.99 10.47 5.05
CA LEU A 46 5.26 9.20 5.03
C LEU A 46 4.27 9.18 6.19
N PRO A 47 3.03 8.68 5.98
CA PRO A 47 2.07 8.53 7.07
C PRO A 47 2.66 7.66 8.20
N LYS A 48 2.12 7.82 9.40
CA LYS A 48 2.50 6.98 10.55
C LYS A 48 2.30 5.51 10.19
N GLU A 49 3.25 4.65 10.56
CA GLU A 49 3.13 3.21 10.38
C GLU A 49 1.84 2.65 11.00
N ASP A 50 1.17 1.79 10.24
CA ASP A 50 -0.05 1.08 10.69
C ASP A 50 0.28 -0.02 11.70
N GLY A 51 1.54 -0.46 11.73
CA GLY A 51 2.03 -1.45 12.67
C GLY A 51 3.52 -1.75 12.49
N GLU A 52 3.93 -2.82 13.15
CA GLU A 52 5.30 -3.31 13.09
C GLU A 52 5.30 -4.83 12.92
N VAL A 53 6.15 -5.34 12.02
CA VAL A 53 6.37 -6.77 11.83
C VAL A 53 7.84 -7.06 12.02
N SER A 54 8.17 -7.89 13.01
CA SER A 54 9.55 -8.26 13.32
C SER A 54 10.49 -7.05 13.51
N ASN A 55 10.07 -6.04 14.28
CA ASN A 55 10.76 -4.76 14.49
C ASN A 55 10.93 -3.89 13.23
N ASN A 56 10.18 -4.16 12.15
CA ASN A 56 10.16 -3.33 10.95
C ASN A 56 8.81 -2.61 10.80
N PRO A 57 8.81 -1.29 10.54
CA PRO A 57 7.58 -0.56 10.33
C PRO A 57 6.88 -1.05 9.06
N VAL A 58 5.57 -1.19 9.14
CA VAL A 58 4.72 -1.59 8.02
C VAL A 58 3.51 -0.66 7.88
N TRP A 59 3.05 -0.52 6.65
CA TRP A 59 1.85 0.22 6.30
C TRP A 59 0.87 -0.71 5.62
N LYS A 60 -0.42 -0.47 5.81
CA LYS A 60 -1.42 -1.10 4.95
C LYS A 60 -1.20 -0.57 3.54
N VAL A 61 -1.36 -1.44 2.56
CA VAL A 61 -1.28 -1.05 1.14
C VAL A 61 -2.22 0.12 0.83
N THR A 62 -3.45 0.12 1.38
CA THR A 62 -4.41 1.23 1.25
C THR A 62 -3.89 2.56 1.80
N THR A 63 -3.10 2.55 2.88
CA THR A 63 -2.49 3.75 3.46
C THR A 63 -1.47 4.35 2.51
N ILE A 64 -0.70 3.51 1.81
CA ILE A 64 0.28 3.95 0.81
C ILE A 64 -0.40 4.46 -0.46
N TYR A 65 -1.53 3.85 -0.86
CA TYR A 65 -2.35 4.36 -1.95
C TYR A 65 -2.90 5.75 -1.67
N ALA A 66 -3.55 5.95 -0.51
CA ALA A 66 -4.04 7.26 -0.12
C ALA A 66 -2.91 8.30 -0.05
N PHE A 67 -1.74 7.90 0.49
CA PHE A 67 -0.55 8.76 0.48
C PHE A 67 -0.09 9.12 -0.95
N ALA A 68 -0.14 8.18 -1.88
CA ALA A 68 0.23 8.43 -3.27
C ALA A 68 -0.72 9.46 -3.91
N GLU A 69 -2.02 9.32 -3.69
CA GLU A 69 -3.04 10.27 -4.16
C GLU A 69 -2.84 11.66 -3.52
N ASP A 70 -2.73 11.72 -2.19
CA ASP A 70 -2.56 12.98 -1.43
C ASP A 70 -1.29 13.75 -1.83
N THR A 71 -0.24 13.03 -2.22
CA THR A 71 1.04 13.62 -2.64
C THR A 71 1.23 13.67 -4.14
N ASN A 72 0.20 13.30 -4.90
CA ASN A 72 0.18 13.25 -6.36
C ASN A 72 1.38 12.47 -6.94
N ARG A 73 1.70 11.33 -6.31
CA ARG A 73 2.78 10.42 -6.71
C ARG A 73 2.22 9.25 -7.50
N THR A 74 2.92 8.87 -8.56
CA THR A 74 2.58 7.69 -9.35
C THR A 74 3.16 6.43 -8.70
N ILE A 75 2.32 5.40 -8.58
CA ILE A 75 2.76 4.05 -8.22
C ILE A 75 3.01 3.28 -9.52
N VAL A 76 4.20 2.72 -9.67
CA VAL A 76 4.67 2.01 -10.87
C VAL A 76 4.69 0.50 -10.72
N TRP A 77 4.57 0.00 -9.49
CA TRP A 77 4.59 -1.42 -9.17
C TRP A 77 3.48 -1.72 -8.17
N ASP A 78 2.47 -2.46 -8.65
CA ASP A 78 1.31 -2.88 -7.86
C ASP A 78 1.05 -4.38 -8.08
N PRO A 79 1.71 -5.28 -7.34
CA PRO A 79 1.47 -6.72 -7.46
C PRO A 79 0.11 -7.15 -6.91
N TRP A 80 -0.60 -6.27 -6.20
CA TRP A 80 -1.90 -6.55 -5.60
C TRP A 80 -3.07 -6.17 -6.51
N ASN A 81 -2.78 -5.49 -7.62
CA ASN A 81 -3.77 -5.03 -8.59
C ASN A 81 -4.91 -4.25 -7.89
N VAL A 82 -4.54 -3.34 -6.99
CA VAL A 82 -5.45 -2.45 -6.26
C VAL A 82 -5.78 -1.22 -7.12
N LEU A 83 -4.88 -0.82 -8.02
CA LEU A 83 -5.06 0.33 -8.91
C LEU A 83 -5.88 0.04 -10.17
N VAL A 84 -6.67 -1.04 -10.24
CA VAL A 84 -7.47 -1.35 -11.45
C VAL A 84 -8.20 -0.07 -11.88
N GLU A 85 -7.73 0.52 -12.98
CA GLU A 85 -8.42 1.63 -13.62
C GLU A 85 -9.82 1.13 -13.95
N ASP A 86 -10.84 1.96 -13.71
CA ASP A 86 -12.22 1.75 -14.15
C ASP A 86 -12.24 1.59 -15.69
N GLU A 87 -11.80 0.46 -16.23
CA GLU A 87 -12.10 0.00 -17.59
C GLU A 87 -13.47 -0.71 -17.56
N GLU A 88 -14.54 0.02 -17.23
CA GLU A 88 -15.88 -0.31 -17.77
C GLU A 88 -16.86 0.87 -17.62
N ALA A 89 -16.62 1.90 -18.42
CA ALA A 89 -17.69 2.80 -18.88
C ALA A 89 -17.66 2.86 -20.41
N ALA A 90 -18.04 1.77 -21.09
CA ALA A 90 -18.34 1.74 -22.52
C ALA A 90 -19.43 0.71 -22.84
#